data_AF-A0A5K7YLG5-F1
#
_entry.id   AF-A0A5K7YLG5-F1
#
_cell.length_a   1.000
_cell.length_b   1.000
_cell.length_c   1.000
_cell.angle_alpha   90.00
_cell.angle_beta   90.00
_cell.angle_gamma   90.00
#
_symmetry.space_group_name_H-M   'P 1'
#
loop_
_entity.id
_entity.type
_entity.pdbx_description
1 polymer ?
#
loop_
_entity_poly.entity_id
_entity_poly.type
_entity_poly.pdbx_seq_one_letter_code
_entity_poly.pdbx_strand_id
1 'polypeptide(L)'
;MTQPPGNDCDGGLLDRYLDGDLDAAEKARMAAHLEHCRTCRRQADAMVAFSQDFHDRIEQATDAVDFMALEKQVLTKALRQHRSRGGFSTFRASLKYAIPAAVTACILIFFAYPTFVAKSSPAPSAIINSFTGSVSSVMIFETPETRQTILWYNEDPDVESDQNAV
;
A
#
# COMPACT_ATOMS: atom_id res chain seq x y z
N MET A 1 66.06 8.70 37.39
CA MET A 1 65.98 9.91 36.55
C MET A 1 64.93 10.81 37.17
N THR A 2 65.36 11.78 37.97
CA THR A 2 64.51 12.70 38.74
C THR A 2 64.46 14.04 38.02
N GLN A 3 63.31 14.36 37.43
CA GLN A 3 63.03 15.60 36.71
C GLN A 3 62.70 16.71 37.74
N PRO A 4 63.19 17.95 37.56
CA PRO A 4 63.00 19.03 38.54
C PRO A 4 61.55 19.53 38.57
N PRO A 5 61.04 19.98 39.73
CA PRO A 5 59.69 20.52 39.86
C PRO A 5 59.67 22.00 39.45
N GLY A 6 59.35 22.28 38.19
CA GLY A 6 59.16 23.66 37.76
C GLY A 6 58.93 23.77 36.26
N ASN A 7 57.75 24.31 35.90
CA ASN A 7 57.37 24.86 34.60
C ASN A 7 56.65 24.00 33.54
N ASP A 8 56.22 22.77 33.81
CA ASP A 8 55.33 22.12 32.84
C ASP A 8 53.87 22.56 33.08
N CYS A 9 53.44 23.53 32.26
CA CYS A 9 52.05 23.85 32.06
C CYS A 9 51.38 22.65 31.38
N ASP A 10 50.85 21.72 32.19
CA ASP A 10 50.12 20.57 31.68
C ASP A 10 48.72 21.01 31.21
N GLY A 11 48.59 21.22 29.90
CA GLY A 11 47.32 21.60 29.28
C GLY A 11 46.22 20.56 29.49
N GLY A 12 46.56 19.27 29.53
CA GLY A 12 45.58 18.20 29.76
C GLY A 12 45.03 18.23 31.18
N LEU A 13 45.86 18.58 32.16
CA LEU A 13 45.41 18.77 33.55
C LEU A 13 44.54 20.03 33.69
N LEU A 14 44.79 21.07 32.89
CA LEU A 14 43.99 22.30 32.88
C LEU A 14 42.59 22.07 32.29
N ASP A 15 42.48 21.33 31.19
CA ASP A 15 41.19 21.01 30.57
C ASP A 15 40.33 20.17 31.54
N ARG A 16 40.91 19.11 32.12
CA ARG A 16 40.23 18.30 33.16
C ARG A 16 39.83 19.13 34.40
N TYR A 17 40.62 20.14 34.76
CA TYR A 17 40.27 21.06 35.85
C TYR A 17 39.04 21.90 35.51
N LEU A 18 38.95 22.40 34.28
CA LEU A 18 37.81 23.17 33.79
C LEU A 18 36.55 22.32 33.66
N ASP A 19 36.69 21.06 33.28
CA ASP A 19 35.59 20.09 33.18
C ASP A 19 35.11 19.57 34.56
N GLY A 20 35.90 19.79 35.62
CA GLY A 20 35.59 19.31 36.97
C GLY A 20 35.97 17.85 37.24
N ASP A 21 36.76 17.24 36.35
CA ASP A 21 37.14 15.82 36.32
C ASP A 21 38.43 15.49 37.10
N LEU A 22 38.82 16.37 38.03
CA LEU A 22 39.99 16.17 38.90
C LEU A 22 39.60 15.68 40.29
N ASP A 23 40.42 14.77 40.83
CA ASP A 23 40.31 14.41 42.25
C ASP A 23 40.73 15.57 43.17
N ALA A 24 40.48 15.44 44.48
CA ALA A 24 40.77 16.52 45.43
C ALA A 24 42.27 16.90 45.49
N ALA A 25 43.18 15.95 45.29
CA ALA A 25 44.63 16.19 45.34
C ALA A 25 45.14 16.83 44.03
N GLU A 26 44.65 16.38 42.87
CA GLU A 26 44.85 17.01 41.57
C GLU A 26 44.30 18.44 41.55
N LYS A 27 43.10 18.66 42.08
CA LYS A 27 42.47 19.98 42.16
C LYS A 27 43.28 20.95 43.02
N ALA A 28 43.76 20.51 44.18
CA ALA A 28 44.62 21.32 45.05
C ALA A 28 45.96 21.68 44.37
N ARG A 29 46.57 20.71 43.66
CA ARG A 29 47.80 20.95 42.88
C ARG A 29 47.59 21.95 41.75
N MET A 30 46.49 21.82 40.99
CA MET A 30 46.17 22.76 39.92
C MET A 30 45.85 24.15 40.47
N ALA A 31 45.09 24.26 41.57
CA ALA A 31 44.82 25.54 42.22
C ALA A 31 46.12 26.26 42.62
N ALA A 32 47.05 25.54 43.27
CA ALA A 32 48.37 26.08 43.62
C ALA A 32 49.18 26.51 42.38
N HIS A 33 49.06 25.77 41.27
CA HIS A 33 49.68 26.14 39.99
C HIS A 33 49.10 27.44 39.41
N LEU A 34 47.77 27.61 39.42
CA LEU A 34 47.08 28.80 38.90
C LEU A 34 47.40 30.09 39.69
N GLU A 35 47.76 29.97 40.97
CA GLU A 35 48.25 31.11 41.77
C GLU A 35 49.56 31.70 41.21
N HIS A 36 50.44 30.83 40.70
CA HIS A 36 51.80 31.19 40.30
C HIS A 36 51.99 31.29 38.77
N CYS A 37 51.19 30.57 37.99
CA CYS A 37 51.28 30.54 36.53
C CYS A 37 50.28 31.50 35.86
N ARG A 38 50.78 32.63 35.36
CA ARG A 38 49.95 33.63 34.66
C ARG A 38 49.36 33.11 33.34
N THR A 39 50.04 32.21 32.65
CA THR A 39 49.61 31.68 31.35
C THR A 39 48.39 30.78 31.52
N CYS A 40 48.48 29.77 32.39
CA CYS A 40 47.37 28.87 32.69
C CYS A 40 46.18 29.61 33.29
N ARG A 41 46.42 30.61 34.15
CA ARG A 41 45.34 31.45 34.69
C ARG A 41 44.59 32.21 33.58
N ARG A 42 45.30 32.87 32.67
CA ARG A 42 44.66 33.56 31.53
C ARG A 42 43.86 32.62 30.65
N GLN A 43 44.38 31.40 30.42
CA GLN A 43 43.68 30.40 29.62
C GLN A 43 42.40 29.93 30.32
N ALA A 44 42.47 29.62 31.62
CA ALA A 44 41.32 29.27 32.43
C ALA A 44 40.27 30.40 32.44
N ASP A 45 40.70 31.63 32.73
CA ASP A 45 39.82 32.81 32.78
C ASP A 45 39.12 33.04 31.43
N ALA A 46 39.85 32.87 30.31
CA ALA A 46 39.27 33.02 28.97
C ALA A 46 38.21 31.96 28.66
N MET A 47 38.44 30.70 29.06
CA MET A 47 37.47 29.63 28.84
C MET A 47 36.25 29.77 29.75
N VAL A 48 36.43 30.18 31.00
CA VAL A 48 35.34 30.47 31.93
C VAL A 48 34.49 31.63 31.41
N ALA A 49 35.13 32.74 31.00
CA ALA A 49 34.42 33.89 30.45
C ALA A 49 33.64 33.53 29.17
N PHE A 50 34.23 32.76 28.26
CA PHE A 50 33.54 32.28 27.06
C PHE A 50 32.33 31.41 27.42
N SER A 51 32.48 30.49 28.37
CA SER A 51 31.39 29.60 28.80
C SER A 51 30.23 30.39 29.40
N GLN A 52 30.52 31.39 30.22
CA GLN A 52 29.52 32.29 30.80
C GLN A 52 28.80 33.10 29.71
N ASP A 53 29.55 33.76 28.82
CA ASP A 53 28.96 34.54 27.72
C ASP A 53 28.09 33.68 26.80
N PHE A 54 28.51 32.43 26.54
CA PHE A 54 27.76 31.49 25.73
C PHE A 54 26.48 31.02 26.43
N HIS A 55 26.57 30.72 27.73
CA HIS A 55 25.43 30.31 28.54
C HIS A 55 24.38 31.42 28.62
N ASP A 56 24.80 32.66 28.91
CA ASP A 56 23.92 33.82 28.98
C ASP A 56 23.17 34.04 27.66
N ARG A 57 23.85 33.85 26.52
CA ARG A 57 23.22 33.94 25.19
C ARG A 57 22.23 32.82 24.93
N ILE A 58 22.55 31.59 25.35
CA ILE A 58 21.61 30.48 25.26
C ILE A 58 20.38 30.74 26.11
N GLU A 59 20.56 31.20 27.35
CA GLU A 59 19.48 31.49 28.28
C GLU A 59 18.56 32.58 27.72
N GLN A 60 19.13 33.69 27.25
CA GLN A 60 18.37 34.75 26.57
C GLN A 60 17.62 34.26 25.33
N ALA A 61 18.25 33.40 24.52
CA ALA A 61 17.60 32.81 23.35
C ALA A 61 16.49 31.82 23.75
N THR A 62 16.67 31.11 24.87
CA THR A 62 15.71 30.15 25.43
C THR A 62 14.50 30.89 25.99
N ASP A 63 14.70 31.99 26.71
CA ASP A 63 13.63 32.85 27.25
C ASP A 63 12.79 33.48 26.14
N ALA A 64 13.40 33.75 24.98
CA ALA A 64 12.70 34.25 23.80
C ALA A 64 11.86 33.18 23.08
N VAL A 65 12.06 31.89 23.38
CA VAL A 65 11.36 30.78 22.73
C VAL A 65 10.12 30.38 23.54
N ASP A 66 8.96 30.51 22.92
CA ASP A 66 7.73 29.90 23.42
C ASP A 66 7.72 28.40 23.10
N PHE A 67 8.20 27.61 24.05
CA PHE A 67 8.23 26.15 23.96
C PHE A 67 6.84 25.52 23.80
N MET A 68 5.80 26.14 24.34
CA MET A 68 4.42 25.64 24.20
C MET A 68 3.90 25.84 22.78
N ALA A 69 4.20 26.99 22.17
CA ALA A 69 3.90 27.23 20.77
C ALA A 69 4.68 26.28 19.86
N LEU A 70 5.97 26.02 20.17
CA LEU A 70 6.81 25.10 19.45
C LEU A 70 6.28 23.65 19.52
N GLU A 71 5.94 23.18 20.71
CA GLU A 71 5.36 21.85 20.94
C GLU A 71 4.10 21.66 20.10
N LYS A 72 3.18 22.64 20.17
CA LYS A 72 1.93 22.60 19.38
C LYS A 72 2.21 22.55 17.88
N GLN A 73 3.19 23.30 17.38
CA GLN A 73 3.56 23.28 15.97
C GLN A 73 4.15 21.92 15.56
N VAL A 74 5.06 21.37 16.36
CA VAL A 74 5.67 20.06 16.12
C VAL A 74 4.61 18.96 16.12
N LEU A 75 3.73 18.94 17.11
CA LEU A 75 2.66 17.95 17.23
C LEU A 75 1.70 18.03 16.03
N THR A 76 1.29 19.24 15.65
CA THR A 76 0.41 19.47 14.51
C THR A 76 1.07 19.02 13.20
N LYS A 77 2.35 19.31 13.01
CA LYS A 77 3.11 18.92 11.82
C LYS A 77 3.31 17.41 11.74
N ALA A 78 3.64 16.76 12.85
CA ALA A 78 3.79 15.31 12.95
C ALA A 78 2.46 14.59 12.64
N LEU A 79 1.35 15.04 13.24
CA LEU A 79 0.02 14.49 12.98
C LEU A 79 -0.40 14.68 11.51
N ARG A 80 -0.14 15.86 10.92
CA ARG A 80 -0.46 16.13 9.51
C ARG A 80 0.35 15.26 8.55
N GLN A 81 1.63 15.07 8.85
CA GLN A 81 2.52 14.22 8.04
C GLN A 81 2.07 12.76 8.09
N HIS A 82 1.73 12.25 9.28
CA HIS A 82 1.20 10.90 9.45
C HIS A 82 -0.12 10.70 8.69
N ARG A 83 -1.04 11.67 8.76
CA ARG A 83 -2.35 11.61 8.09
C ARG A 83 -2.22 11.69 6.55
N SER A 84 -1.26 12.45 6.03
CA SER A 84 -1.03 12.56 4.58
C SER A 84 -0.43 11.29 3.96
N ARG A 85 0.33 10.51 4.75
CA ARG A 85 1.08 9.35 4.26
C ARG A 85 0.25 8.06 4.18
N GLY A 86 -0.85 7.97 4.92
CA GLY A 86 -1.65 6.73 5.05
C GLY A 86 -2.87 6.59 4.11
N GLY A 87 -3.40 7.67 3.54
CA GLY A 87 -4.72 7.61 2.86
C GLY A 87 -4.69 7.44 1.35
N PHE A 88 -3.85 8.20 0.64
CA PHE A 88 -3.89 8.25 -0.83
C PHE A 88 -2.99 7.22 -1.52
N SER A 89 -1.94 6.75 -0.84
CA SER A 89 -0.98 5.79 -1.39
C SER A 89 -1.60 4.38 -1.52
N THR A 90 -2.26 3.92 -0.45
CA THR A 90 -2.94 2.62 -0.40
C THR A 90 -4.15 2.56 -1.34
N PHE A 91 -4.92 3.64 -1.43
CA PHE A 91 -6.08 3.72 -2.32
C PHE A 91 -5.69 3.73 -3.81
N ARG A 92 -4.60 4.41 -4.18
CA ARG A 92 -4.07 4.35 -5.56
C ARG A 92 -3.41 3.00 -5.86
N ALA A 93 -2.84 2.34 -4.85
CA ALA A 93 -2.27 1.00 -5.02
C ALA A 93 -3.36 -0.05 -5.26
N SER A 94 -4.46 -0.03 -4.50
CA SER A 94 -5.57 -0.98 -4.70
C SER A 94 -6.31 -0.76 -6.03
N LEU A 95 -6.49 0.49 -6.45
CA LEU A 95 -7.17 0.81 -7.72
C LEU A 95 -6.40 0.30 -8.95
N LYS A 96 -5.07 0.21 -8.88
CA LYS A 96 -4.23 -0.38 -9.95
C LYS A 96 -4.54 -1.85 -10.20
N TYR A 97 -4.97 -2.60 -9.18
CA TYR A 97 -5.28 -4.03 -9.30
C TYR A 97 -6.77 -4.30 -9.49
N ALA A 98 -7.65 -3.39 -9.06
CA ALA A 98 -9.10 -3.52 -9.21
C ALA A 98 -9.54 -3.48 -10.68
N ILE A 99 -8.94 -2.59 -11.49
CA ILE A 99 -9.32 -2.44 -12.92
C ILE A 99 -8.96 -3.70 -13.72
N PRO A 100 -7.72 -4.24 -13.67
CA PRO A 100 -7.41 -5.49 -14.35
C PRO A 100 -8.29 -6.64 -13.88
N ALA A 101 -8.51 -6.79 -12.57
CA ALA A 101 -9.34 -7.89 -12.03
C ALA A 101 -10.78 -7.85 -12.57
N ALA A 102 -11.40 -6.67 -12.62
CA ALA A 102 -12.74 -6.51 -13.18
C ALA A 102 -12.79 -6.85 -14.67
N VAL A 103 -11.80 -6.42 -15.46
CA VAL A 103 -11.72 -6.75 -16.89
C VAL A 103 -11.58 -8.25 -17.10
N THR A 104 -10.70 -8.92 -16.33
CA THR A 104 -10.53 -10.38 -16.43
C THR A 104 -11.81 -11.12 -16.06
N ALA A 105 -12.51 -10.69 -15.01
CA ALA A 105 -13.80 -11.27 -14.63
C ALA A 105 -14.86 -11.08 -15.70
N CYS A 106 -14.98 -9.88 -16.30
CA CYS A 106 -15.90 -9.62 -17.40
C CYS A 106 -15.60 -10.48 -18.62
N ILE A 107 -14.32 -10.65 -18.97
CA ILE A 107 -13.89 -11.50 -20.08
C ILE A 107 -14.29 -12.96 -19.81
N LEU A 108 -13.97 -13.48 -18.62
CA LEU A 108 -14.32 -14.85 -18.24
C LEU A 108 -15.83 -15.09 -18.27
N ILE A 109 -16.63 -14.13 -17.76
CA ILE A 109 -18.08 -14.21 -17.81
C ILE A 109 -18.58 -14.17 -19.26
N PHE A 110 -18.04 -13.28 -20.10
CA PHE A 110 -18.45 -13.17 -21.51
C PHE A 110 -18.20 -14.47 -22.29
N PHE A 111 -17.10 -15.17 -22.03
CA PHE A 111 -16.78 -16.44 -22.67
C PHE A 111 -17.50 -17.64 -22.05
N ALA A 112 -17.74 -17.65 -20.74
CA ALA A 112 -18.45 -18.73 -20.06
C ALA A 112 -19.97 -18.65 -20.22
N TYR A 113 -20.53 -17.47 -20.41
CA TYR A 113 -21.97 -17.28 -20.55
C TYR A 113 -22.58 -18.06 -21.73
N PRO A 114 -22.04 -17.99 -22.97
CA PRO A 114 -22.61 -18.74 -24.09
C PRO A 114 -22.38 -20.25 -23.95
N THR A 115 -21.34 -20.71 -23.24
CA THR A 115 -21.09 -22.16 -23.09
C THR A 115 -22.01 -22.82 -22.06
N PHE A 116 -22.42 -22.09 -21.02
CA PHE A 116 -23.24 -22.66 -19.94
C PHE A 116 -24.72 -22.26 -19.99
N VAL A 117 -25.07 -21.11 -20.58
CA VAL A 117 -26.42 -20.53 -20.50
C VAL A 117 -27.16 -20.53 -21.84
N ALA A 118 -26.47 -20.44 -22.97
CA ALA A 118 -27.12 -20.52 -24.27
C ALA A 118 -27.58 -21.97 -24.52
N LYS A 119 -28.88 -22.21 -24.42
CA LYS A 119 -29.49 -23.49 -24.80
C LYS A 119 -29.11 -23.82 -26.24
N SER A 120 -28.58 -25.02 -26.45
CA SER A 120 -28.34 -25.58 -27.78
C SER A 120 -29.59 -25.38 -28.64
N SER A 121 -29.43 -24.70 -29.78
CA SER A 121 -30.51 -24.57 -30.77
C SER A 121 -31.05 -25.97 -31.07
N PRO A 122 -32.38 -26.21 -31.02
CA PRO A 122 -32.93 -27.53 -31.26
C PRO A 122 -32.51 -28.00 -32.64
N ALA A 123 -31.68 -29.05 -32.68
CA ALA A 123 -31.36 -29.74 -33.93
C ALA A 123 -32.64 -30.42 -34.44
N PRO A 124 -32.91 -30.42 -35.76
CA PRO A 124 -34.12 -31.04 -36.30
C PRO A 124 -34.16 -32.52 -35.94
N SER A 125 -35.21 -32.95 -35.23
CA SER A 125 -35.32 -34.30 -34.68
C SER A 125 -35.63 -35.37 -35.73
N ALA A 126 -35.94 -35.00 -36.97
CA ALA A 126 -36.06 -35.92 -38.11
C ALA A 126 -36.02 -35.14 -39.44
N ILE A 127 -35.37 -35.70 -40.45
CA ILE A 127 -35.43 -35.22 -41.84
C ILE A 127 -36.21 -36.26 -42.64
N ILE A 128 -37.37 -35.88 -43.17
CA ILE A 128 -38.18 -36.76 -44.03
C ILE A 128 -37.73 -36.53 -45.48
N ASN A 129 -37.04 -37.50 -46.06
CA ASN A 129 -36.52 -37.38 -47.43
C ASN A 129 -37.59 -37.67 -48.50
N SER A 130 -38.57 -38.53 -48.21
CA SER A 130 -39.67 -38.83 -49.10
C SER A 130 -40.85 -39.46 -48.34
N PHE A 131 -42.06 -39.30 -48.89
CA PHE A 131 -43.29 -39.94 -48.44
C PHE A 131 -44.01 -40.53 -49.66
N THR A 132 -44.45 -41.79 -49.58
CA THR A 132 -45.12 -42.52 -50.67
C THR A 132 -46.25 -43.35 -50.09
N GLY A 133 -47.49 -43.08 -50.52
CA GLY A 133 -48.69 -43.78 -50.09
C GLY A 133 -49.90 -43.31 -50.89
N SER A 134 -50.96 -44.13 -50.94
CA SER A 134 -52.22 -43.87 -51.65
C SER A 134 -53.11 -42.90 -50.86
N VAL A 135 -52.60 -41.70 -50.56
CA VAL A 135 -53.31 -40.70 -49.74
C VAL A 135 -53.98 -39.65 -50.61
N SER A 136 -55.18 -39.22 -50.25
CA SER A 136 -55.93 -38.21 -51.01
C SER A 136 -55.51 -36.78 -50.69
N SER A 137 -54.89 -36.53 -49.52
CA SER A 137 -54.37 -35.21 -49.14
C SER A 137 -53.28 -35.29 -48.07
N VAL A 138 -52.25 -34.45 -48.21
CA VAL A 138 -51.19 -34.25 -47.22
C VAL A 138 -51.16 -32.77 -46.82
N MET A 139 -51.09 -32.51 -45.52
CA MET A 139 -50.94 -31.17 -44.98
C MET A 139 -49.67 -31.09 -44.13
N ILE A 140 -48.89 -30.04 -44.36
CA ILE A 140 -47.63 -29.77 -43.66
C ILE A 140 -47.81 -28.50 -42.85
N PHE A 141 -47.64 -28.60 -41.53
CA PHE A 141 -47.64 -27.44 -40.65
C PHE A 141 -46.23 -27.21 -40.11
N GLU A 142 -45.75 -25.96 -40.20
CA GLU A 142 -44.54 -25.52 -39.51
C GLU A 142 -44.94 -24.56 -38.40
N THR A 143 -44.50 -24.83 -37.17
CA THR A 143 -44.73 -23.89 -36.06
C THR A 143 -43.80 -22.68 -36.21
N PRO A 144 -44.32 -21.44 -36.17
CA PRO A 144 -43.53 -20.24 -36.46
C PRO A 144 -42.41 -19.98 -35.44
N GLU A 145 -42.57 -20.45 -34.20
CA GLU A 145 -41.60 -20.20 -33.12
C GLU A 145 -40.56 -21.32 -32.97
N THR A 146 -40.92 -22.59 -33.22
CA THR A 146 -40.04 -23.74 -32.96
C THR A 146 -39.59 -24.48 -34.23
N ARG A 147 -40.09 -24.08 -35.41
CA ARG A 147 -39.85 -24.73 -36.72
C ARG A 147 -40.05 -26.25 -36.71
N GLN A 148 -41.02 -26.71 -35.92
CA GLN A 148 -41.38 -28.12 -35.89
C GLN A 148 -42.34 -28.40 -37.04
N THR A 149 -41.99 -29.38 -37.87
CA THR A 149 -42.81 -29.82 -38.99
C THR A 149 -43.73 -30.96 -38.55
N ILE A 150 -45.04 -30.75 -38.60
CA ILE A 150 -46.06 -31.77 -38.35
C ILE A 150 -46.63 -32.21 -39.71
N LEU A 151 -46.51 -33.50 -40.02
CA LEU A 151 -47.17 -34.11 -41.17
C LEU A 151 -48.52 -34.69 -40.74
N TRP A 152 -49.60 -34.23 -41.38
CA TRP A 152 -50.92 -34.82 -41.23
C TRP A 152 -51.39 -35.36 -42.57
N TYR A 153 -51.80 -36.62 -42.60
CA TYR A 153 -52.33 -37.27 -43.80
C TYR A 153 -53.60 -38.03 -43.44
N ASN A 154 -54.51 -38.13 -44.41
CA ASN A 154 -55.74 -38.90 -44.28
C ASN A 154 -55.73 -40.01 -45.34
N GLU A 155 -55.94 -41.24 -44.89
CA GLU A 155 -56.15 -42.39 -45.76
C GLU A 155 -57.65 -42.59 -45.90
N ASP A 156 -58.18 -42.52 -47.12
CA ASP A 156 -59.56 -42.93 -47.36
C ASP A 156 -59.62 -44.47 -47.20
N PRO A 157 -60.56 -45.03 -46.44
CA PRO A 157 -60.67 -46.47 -46.31
C PRO A 157 -61.04 -47.05 -47.67
N ASP A 158 -60.18 -47.89 -48.24
CA ASP A 158 -60.42 -48.60 -49.49
C ASP A 158 -61.74 -49.39 -49.41
N VAL A 159 -62.79 -48.86 -50.04
CA VAL A 159 -64.03 -49.61 -50.29
C VAL A 159 -63.83 -50.34 -51.60
N GLU A 160 -63.23 -51.54 -51.56
CA GLU A 160 -63.49 -52.68 -52.46
C GLU A 160 -62.38 -53.75 -52.38
N SER A 161 -62.58 -54.78 -51.55
CA SER A 161 -62.06 -56.14 -51.81
C SER A 161 -62.79 -57.14 -50.91
N ASP A 162 -64.09 -57.33 -51.13
CA ASP A 162 -64.85 -58.47 -50.56
C ASP A 162 -65.93 -58.98 -51.54
N GLN A 163 -65.59 -59.06 -52.84
CA GLN A 163 -66.34 -59.83 -53.83
C GLN A 163 -65.37 -60.61 -54.72
N ASN A 164 -64.95 -61.79 -54.28
CA ASN A 164 -64.76 -63.02 -55.09
C ASN A 164 -64.03 -64.09 -54.27
N ALA A 165 -64.78 -64.79 -53.42
CA ALA A 165 -64.46 -66.14 -52.97
C ALA A 165 -65.78 -66.89 -52.69
N VAL A 166 -66.37 -67.45 -53.75
CA VAL A 166 -67.33 -68.57 -53.69
C VAL A 166 -66.71 -69.72 -54.47
#